data_AF-A0A961WC16-F1
#
_entry.id   AF-A0A961WC16-F1
#
_cell.length_a   1.000
_cell.length_b   1.000
_cell.length_c   1.000
_cell.angle_alpha   90.00
_cell.angle_beta   90.00
_cell.angle_gamma   90.00
#
_symmetry.space_group_name_H-M   'P 1'
#
loop_
_entity.id
_entity.type
_entity.pdbx_description
1 polymer ?
#
loop_
_entity_poly.entity_id
_entity_poly.type
_entity_poly.pdbx_seq_one_letter_code
_entity_poly.pdbx_strand_id
1 'polypeptide(L)'
;VYGVIGLLELVRTRIIVRTGIDLDRRVGDRVFEATIRRALQAPGSAPQALRELDQLRQFVSGPAPIMFFDAPWTPVYLLVIFLLHWTLGLAALLGAAGLVLLTWAGDIRTRNILGEATKAGARSMEVAETGHRNAEAIAAMGMLGAYRARWQDSVSEALSLQRLAADRLGNMTAVTKTLRL
;
A
#
# COMPACT_ATOMS: atom_id res chain seq x y z
N VAL A 1 -35.80 -12.79 1.72
CA VAL A 1 -34.76 -12.32 0.77
C VAL A 1 -33.60 -11.64 1.48
N TYR A 2 -33.82 -10.56 2.25
CA TYR A 2 -32.74 -9.88 3.01
C TYR A 2 -31.98 -10.77 4.02
N GLY A 3 -32.66 -11.72 4.67
CA GLY A 3 -31.99 -12.68 5.57
C GLY A 3 -31.01 -13.63 4.86
N VAL A 4 -31.30 -14.01 3.61
CA VAL A 4 -30.41 -14.88 2.80
C VAL A 4 -29.19 -14.10 2.33
N ILE A 5 -29.38 -12.84 1.91
CA ILE A 5 -28.27 -11.94 1.53
C ILE A 5 -27.35 -11.69 2.73
N GLY A 6 -27.91 -11.38 3.90
CA GLY A 6 -27.13 -11.18 5.12
C GLY A 6 -26.37 -12.45 5.56
N LEU A 7 -26.95 -13.63 5.39
CA LEU A 7 -26.28 -14.90 5.69
C LEU A 7 -25.14 -15.19 4.69
N LEU A 8 -25.35 -14.91 3.40
CA LEU A 8 -24.34 -15.07 2.34
C LEU A 8 -23.16 -14.11 2.53
N GLU A 9 -23.42 -12.86 2.91
CA GLU A 9 -22.41 -11.87 3.29
C GLU A 9 -21.59 -12.33 4.50
N LEU A 10 -22.24 -12.90 5.53
CA LEU A 10 -21.59 -13.46 6.72
C LEU A 10 -20.66 -14.63 6.35
N VAL A 11 -21.14 -15.54 5.50
CA VAL A 11 -20.37 -16.70 5.04
C VAL A 11 -19.19 -16.25 4.17
N ARG A 12 -19.41 -15.33 3.22
CA ARG A 12 -18.37 -14.72 2.40
C ARG A 12 -17.28 -14.09 3.26
N THR A 13 -17.66 -13.26 4.23
CA THR A 13 -16.71 -12.60 5.14
C THR A 13 -15.89 -13.62 5.93
N ARG A 14 -16.52 -14.66 6.48
CA ARG A 14 -15.81 -15.72 7.21
C ARG A 14 -14.87 -16.54 6.32
N ILE A 15 -15.27 -16.86 5.09
CA ILE A 15 -14.42 -17.59 4.13
C ILE A 15 -13.18 -16.77 3.79
N ILE A 16 -13.35 -15.48 3.50
CA ILE A 16 -12.25 -14.58 3.17
C ILE A 16 -11.27 -14.45 4.33
N VAL A 17 -11.76 -14.20 5.55
CA VAL A 17 -10.90 -14.09 6.74
C VAL A 17 -10.13 -15.38 6.99
N ARG A 18 -10.79 -16.54 6.88
CA ARG A 18 -10.12 -17.84 7.05
C ARG A 18 -9.07 -18.10 5.97
N THR A 19 -9.38 -17.78 4.71
CA THR A 19 -8.45 -17.93 3.59
C THR A 19 -7.27 -16.98 3.73
N GLY A 20 -7.49 -15.75 4.21
CA GLY A 20 -6.43 -14.79 4.54
C GLY A 20 -5.49 -15.32 5.62
N ILE A 21 -6.01 -15.92 6.69
CA ILE A 21 -5.20 -16.55 7.75
C ILE A 21 -4.41 -17.75 7.22
N ASP A 22 -5.01 -18.58 6.37
CA ASP A 22 -4.33 -19.76 5.82
C ASP A 22 -3.24 -19.36 4.81
N LEU A 23 -3.45 -18.28 4.05
CA LEU A 23 -2.44 -17.68 3.18
C LEU A 23 -1.31 -17.05 3.99
N ASP A 24 -1.62 -16.29 5.06
CA ASP A 24 -0.63 -15.70 5.98
C ASP A 24 0.27 -16.79 6.58
N ARG A 25 -0.30 -17.93 6.98
CA ARG A 25 0.49 -19.06 7.50
C ARG A 25 1.39 -19.70 6.45
N ARG A 26 0.91 -19.89 5.22
CA ARG A 26 1.69 -20.53 4.14
C ARG A 26 2.80 -19.63 3.59
N VAL A 27 2.56 -18.32 3.57
CA VAL A 27 3.49 -17.33 3.02
C VAL A 27 4.42 -16.79 4.11
N GLY A 28 3.92 -16.64 5.34
CA GLY A 28 4.64 -16.06 6.48
C GLY A 28 5.96 -16.76 6.77
N ASP A 29 5.96 -18.09 6.85
CA ASP A 29 7.18 -18.87 7.15
C ASP A 29 8.24 -18.71 6.05
N ARG A 30 7.83 -18.75 4.77
CA ARG A 30 8.75 -18.56 3.63
C ARG A 30 9.30 -17.14 3.55
N VAL A 31 8.48 -16.13 3.85
CA VAL A 31 8.93 -14.73 3.83
C VAL A 31 9.83 -14.44 5.04
N PHE A 32 9.55 -15.03 6.20
CA PHE A 32 10.41 -14.96 7.38
C PHE A 32 11.79 -15.57 7.11
N GLU A 33 11.86 -16.75 6.48
CA GLU A 33 13.13 -17.37 6.12
C GLU A 33 13.90 -16.56 5.06
N ALA A 34 13.20 -16.03 4.06
CA ALA A 34 13.79 -15.18 3.03
C ALA A 34 14.36 -13.87 3.60
N THR A 35 13.69 -13.28 4.60
CA THR A 35 14.15 -12.04 5.26
C THR A 35 15.37 -12.28 6.15
N ILE A 36 15.44 -13.39 6.89
CA ILE A 36 16.65 -13.77 7.63
C ILE A 36 17.83 -14.01 6.67
N ARG A 37 17.63 -14.75 5.57
CA ARG A 37 18.69 -14.94 4.56
C ARG A 37 19.18 -13.62 3.96
N ARG A 38 18.28 -12.67 3.73
CA ARG A 38 18.62 -11.36 3.16
C ARG A 38 19.35 -10.47 4.17
N ALA A 39 18.98 -10.52 5.45
CA ALA A 39 19.68 -9.83 6.53
C ALA A 39 21.12 -10.36 6.71
N LEU A 40 21.35 -11.66 6.46
CA LEU A 40 22.69 -12.27 6.49
C LEU A 40 23.57 -11.84 5.31
N GLN A 41 22.98 -11.49 4.16
CA GLN A 41 23.73 -11.03 2.97
C GLN A 41 23.99 -9.51 2.96
N ALA A 42 23.16 -8.72 3.65
CA ALA A 42 23.28 -7.26 3.71
C ALA A 42 23.00 -6.75 5.15
N PRO A 43 24.03 -6.70 6.02
CA PRO A 43 23.89 -6.21 7.39
C PRO A 43 23.56 -4.71 7.36
N GLY A 44 22.31 -4.37 7.67
CA GLY A 44 21.75 -3.01 7.60
C GLY A 44 20.34 -2.95 7.00
N SER A 45 19.93 -3.99 6.26
CA SER A 45 18.60 -4.07 5.63
C SER A 45 17.50 -4.69 6.50
N ALA A 46 17.86 -5.25 7.66
CA ALA A 46 16.94 -6.01 8.52
C ALA A 46 15.70 -5.21 9.01
N PRO A 47 15.83 -3.93 9.44
CA PRO A 47 14.67 -3.15 9.88
C PRO A 47 13.73 -2.73 8.73
N GLN A 48 14.24 -2.69 7.50
CA GLN A 48 13.45 -2.40 6.29
C GLN A 48 12.65 -3.64 5.90
N ALA A 49 13.29 -4.81 5.89
CA ALA A 49 12.68 -6.08 5.53
C ALA A 49 11.52 -6.47 6.47
N LEU A 50 11.64 -6.21 7.78
CA LEU A 50 10.57 -6.43 8.75
C LEU A 50 9.36 -5.50 8.52
N ARG A 51 9.59 -4.24 8.12
CA ARG A 51 8.51 -3.30 7.77
C ARG A 51 7.78 -3.70 6.50
N GLU A 52 8.52 -4.16 5.49
CA GLU A 52 7.93 -4.68 4.25
C GLU A 52 7.08 -5.94 4.51
N LEU A 53 7.51 -6.81 5.43
CA LEU A 53 6.71 -7.97 5.87
C LEU A 53 5.40 -7.53 6.55
N ASP A 54 5.46 -6.55 7.44
CA ASP A 54 4.26 -6.05 8.11
C ASP A 54 3.29 -5.39 7.11
N GLN A 55 3.81 -4.66 6.11
CA GLN A 55 3.00 -4.15 5.00
C GLN A 55 2.36 -5.26 4.16
N LEU A 56 3.11 -6.32 3.84
CA LEU A 56 2.58 -7.46 3.08
C LEU A 56 1.48 -8.17 3.88
N ARG A 57 1.69 -8.33 5.19
CA ARG A 57 0.71 -8.93 6.10
C ARG A 57 -0.56 -8.09 6.19
N GLN A 58 -0.43 -6.77 6.30
CA GLN A 58 -1.55 -5.84 6.28
C GLN A 58 -2.28 -5.83 4.92
N PHE A 59 -1.55 -6.00 3.81
CA PHE A 59 -2.15 -6.11 2.48
C PHE A 59 -2.98 -7.40 2.34
N VAL A 60 -2.42 -8.55 2.74
CA VAL A 60 -3.08 -9.86 2.70
C VAL A 60 -4.27 -9.93 3.68
N SER A 61 -4.14 -9.33 4.85
CA SER A 61 -5.21 -9.28 5.85
C SER A 61 -6.21 -8.14 5.61
N GLY A 62 -5.91 -7.25 4.67
CA GLY A 62 -6.71 -6.06 4.37
C GLY A 62 -7.90 -6.34 3.44
N PRO A 63 -8.60 -5.30 2.98
CA PRO A 63 -9.73 -5.43 2.06
C PRO A 63 -9.33 -5.76 0.61
N ALA A 64 -8.04 -5.72 0.28
CA ALA A 64 -7.55 -5.93 -1.09
C ALA A 64 -7.89 -7.31 -1.68
N PRO A 65 -7.75 -8.44 -0.97
CA PRO A 65 -8.14 -9.75 -1.49
C PRO A 65 -9.62 -9.82 -1.87
N ILE A 66 -10.49 -9.10 -1.14
CA ILE A 66 -11.94 -9.04 -1.41
C ILE A 66 -12.20 -8.44 -2.79
N MET A 67 -11.47 -7.38 -3.15
CA MET A 67 -11.60 -6.74 -4.46
C MET A 67 -11.17 -7.65 -5.61
N PHE A 68 -10.15 -8.51 -5.40
CA PHE A 68 -9.73 -9.51 -6.38
C PHE A 68 -10.78 -10.59 -6.62
N PHE A 69 -11.58 -10.95 -5.61
CA PHE A 69 -12.64 -11.94 -5.78
C PHE A 69 -13.86 -11.40 -6.54
N ASP A 70 -14.14 -10.10 -6.48
CA ASP A 70 -15.27 -9.47 -7.19
C ASP A 70 -14.92 -9.01 -8.62
N ALA A 71 -13.64 -8.75 -8.89
CA ALA A 71 -13.13 -8.38 -10.22
C ALA A 71 -13.56 -9.34 -11.35
N PRO A 72 -13.44 -10.68 -11.23
CA PRO A 72 -13.86 -11.61 -12.30
C PRO A 72 -15.39 -11.71 -12.46
N TRP A 73 -16.19 -11.32 -11.46
CA TRP A 73 -17.65 -11.28 -11.55
C TRP A 73 -18.18 -10.00 -12.20
N THR A 74 -17.36 -8.95 -12.27
CA THR A 74 -17.73 -7.66 -12.87
C THR A 74 -18.20 -7.80 -14.34
N PRO A 75 -17.53 -8.57 -15.23
CA PRO A 75 -18.02 -8.82 -16.59
C PRO A 75 -19.37 -9.57 -16.64
N VAL A 76 -19.61 -10.47 -15.69
CA VAL A 76 -20.88 -11.22 -15.60
C VAL A 76 -22.02 -10.27 -15.23
N TYR A 77 -21.82 -9.37 -14.26
CA TYR A 77 -22.81 -8.35 -13.94
C TYR A 77 -23.07 -7.40 -15.12
N LEU A 78 -22.01 -6.97 -15.82
CA LEU A 78 -22.16 -6.17 -17.06
C LEU A 78 -22.97 -6.92 -18.12
N LEU A 79 -22.71 -8.20 -18.35
CA LEU A 79 -23.44 -9.03 -19.31
C LEU A 79 -24.93 -9.10 -18.95
N VAL A 80 -25.25 -9.32 -17.68
CA VAL A 80 -26.65 -9.37 -17.19
C VAL A 80 -27.35 -8.02 -17.39
N ILE A 81 -26.68 -6.90 -17.12
CA ILE A 81 -27.22 -5.55 -17.37
C ILE A 81 -27.45 -5.33 -18.87
N PHE A 82 -26.51 -5.75 -19.73
CA PHE A 82 -26.65 -5.68 -21.18
C PHE A 82 -27.84 -6.50 -21.71
N LEU A 83 -28.08 -7.69 -21.13
CA LEU A 83 -29.22 -8.54 -21.47
C LEU A 83 -30.56 -7.92 -21.04
N LEU A 84 -30.59 -7.18 -19.93
CA LEU A 84 -31.77 -6.46 -19.45
C LEU A 84 -32.11 -5.27 -20.34
N HIS A 85 -31.12 -4.41 -20.63
CA HIS A 85 -31.33 -3.23 -21.45
C HIS A 85 -30.01 -2.74 -22.05
N TRP A 86 -29.92 -2.78 -23.38
CA TRP A 86 -28.72 -2.38 -24.14
C TRP A 86 -28.17 -0.99 -23.73
N THR A 87 -29.04 0.02 -23.58
CA THR A 87 -28.56 1.38 -23.23
C THR A 87 -28.03 1.49 -21.79
N LEU A 88 -28.59 0.73 -20.84
CA LEU A 88 -28.10 0.68 -19.46
C LEU A 88 -26.76 -0.04 -19.41
N GLY A 89 -26.60 -1.12 -20.19
CA GLY A 89 -25.32 -1.81 -20.36
C GLY A 89 -24.23 -0.89 -20.90
N LEU A 90 -24.54 -0.10 -21.93
CA LEU A 90 -23.59 0.85 -22.50
C LEU A 90 -23.18 1.93 -21.48
N ALA A 91 -24.14 2.47 -20.71
CA ALA A 91 -23.86 3.45 -19.66
C ALA A 91 -22.97 2.85 -18.55
N ALA A 92 -23.28 1.64 -18.09
CA ALA A 92 -22.48 0.93 -17.09
C ALA A 92 -21.05 0.63 -17.59
N LEU A 93 -20.91 0.24 -18.86
CA LEU A 93 -19.61 -0.03 -19.48
C LEU A 93 -18.74 1.24 -19.54
N LEU A 94 -19.31 2.37 -19.95
CA LEU A 94 -18.59 3.65 -19.99
C LEU A 94 -18.16 4.11 -18.60
N GLY A 95 -19.03 3.97 -17.59
CA GLY A 95 -18.68 4.28 -16.19
C GLY A 95 -17.56 3.40 -15.66
N ALA A 96 -17.65 2.08 -15.88
CA ALA A 96 -16.60 1.13 -15.48
C ALA A 96 -15.27 1.41 -16.18
N ALA A 97 -15.28 1.62 -17.50
CA ALA A 97 -14.09 1.96 -18.28
C ALA A 97 -13.46 3.29 -17.81
N GLY A 98 -14.29 4.31 -17.54
CA GLY A 98 -13.84 5.60 -17.01
C GLY A 98 -13.16 5.47 -15.64
N LEU A 99 -13.73 4.68 -14.72
CA LEU A 99 -13.13 4.41 -13.41
C LEU A 99 -11.80 3.66 -13.52
N VAL A 100 -11.72 2.66 -14.40
CA VAL A 100 -10.48 1.91 -14.65
C VAL A 100 -9.39 2.83 -15.20
N LEU A 101 -9.72 3.65 -16.20
CA LEU A 101 -8.79 4.63 -16.78
C LEU A 101 -8.30 5.65 -15.75
N LEU A 102 -9.20 6.17 -14.93
CA LEU A 102 -8.85 7.14 -13.88
C LEU A 102 -7.93 6.52 -12.83
N THR A 103 -8.26 5.31 -12.37
CA THR A 103 -7.46 4.58 -11.38
C THR A 103 -6.08 4.26 -11.93
N TRP A 104 -6.01 3.80 -13.19
CA TRP A 104 -4.75 3.47 -13.85
C TRP A 104 -3.87 4.71 -14.08
N ALA A 105 -4.45 5.82 -14.54
CA ALA A 105 -3.73 7.08 -14.71
C ALA A 105 -3.22 7.63 -13.38
N GLY A 106 -4.01 7.49 -12.30
CA GLY A 106 -3.61 7.88 -10.96
C GLY A 106 -2.47 7.03 -10.41
N ASP A 107 -2.52 5.71 -10.62
CA ASP A 107 -1.49 4.78 -10.17
C ASP A 107 -0.12 5.09 -10.82
N ILE A 108 -0.09 5.27 -12.15
CA ILE A 108 1.14 5.63 -12.88
C ILE A 108 1.74 6.93 -12.35
N ARG A 109 0.91 7.95 -12.09
CA ARG A 109 1.38 9.26 -11.59
C ARG A 109 1.83 9.24 -10.14
N THR A 110 1.37 8.28 -9.35
CA THR A 110 1.64 8.19 -7.92
C THR A 110 2.83 7.30 -7.62
N ARG A 111 3.01 6.21 -8.38
CA ARG A 111 4.03 5.17 -8.08
C ARG A 111 5.44 5.74 -7.93
N ASN A 112 5.84 6.69 -8.79
CA ASN A 112 7.19 7.21 -8.82
C ASN A 112 7.46 8.10 -7.59
N ILE A 113 6.53 9.03 -7.29
CA ILE A 113 6.64 9.90 -6.12
C ILE A 113 6.59 9.09 -4.82
N LEU A 114 5.76 8.06 -4.76
CA LEU A 114 5.69 7.20 -3.58
C LEU A 114 7.02 6.46 -3.37
N GLY A 115 7.63 5.94 -4.45
CA GLY A 115 8.95 5.32 -4.40
C GLY A 115 10.06 6.28 -3.98
N GLU A 116 10.04 7.53 -4.46
CA GLU A 116 10.97 8.58 -4.05
C GLU A 116 10.80 8.95 -2.57
N ALA A 117 9.56 9.12 -2.11
CA ALA A 117 9.24 9.39 -0.71
C ALA A 117 9.72 8.27 0.22
N THR A 118 9.53 7.00 -0.17
CA THR A 118 10.04 5.85 0.60
C THR A 118 11.57 5.84 0.68
N LYS A 119 12.26 6.14 -0.42
CA LYS A 119 13.74 6.22 -0.45
C LYS A 119 14.27 7.36 0.42
N ALA A 120 13.66 8.54 0.33
CA ALA A 120 14.04 9.68 1.17
C ALA A 120 13.80 9.40 2.66
N GLY A 121 12.68 8.74 3.00
CA GLY A 121 12.42 8.27 4.36
C GLY A 121 13.42 7.22 4.86
N ALA A 122 13.88 6.31 4.01
CA ALA A 122 14.92 5.36 4.36
C ALA A 122 16.27 6.07 4.63
N ARG A 123 16.63 7.06 3.80
CA ARG A 123 17.85 7.86 3.95
C ARG A 123 17.86 8.66 5.26
N SER A 124 16.74 9.26 5.65
CA SER A 124 16.67 10.00 6.93
C SER A 124 16.83 9.09 8.15
N MET A 125 16.31 7.86 8.07
CA MET A 125 16.52 6.83 9.09
C MET A 125 17.99 6.36 9.15
N GLU A 126 18.64 6.19 8.01
CA GLU A 126 20.06 5.82 7.94
C GLU A 126 20.98 6.89 8.58
N VAL A 127 20.66 8.17 8.37
CA VAL A 127 21.36 9.29 9.03
C VAL A 127 21.16 9.21 10.55
N ALA A 128 19.94 8.97 11.03
CA ALA A 128 19.69 8.83 12.47
C ALA A 128 20.47 7.64 13.07
N GLU A 129 20.45 6.49 12.41
CA GLU A 129 21.14 5.28 12.85
C GLU A 129 22.66 5.46 12.89
N THR A 130 23.23 6.11 11.87
CA THR A 130 24.67 6.42 11.83
C THR A 130 25.06 7.38 12.96
N GLY A 131 24.19 8.33 13.30
CA GLY A 131 24.39 9.23 14.43
C GLY A 131 24.36 8.49 15.75
N HIS A 132 23.42 7.55 15.90
CA HIS A 132 23.32 6.72 17.10
C HIS A 132 24.55 5.83 17.29
N ARG A 133 25.07 5.21 16.22
CA ARG A 133 26.29 4.40 16.27
C ARG A 133 27.55 5.20 16.61
N ASN A 134 27.57 6.49 16.28
CA ASN A 134 28.73 7.38 16.48
C ASN A 134 28.45 8.48 17.52
N ALA A 135 27.52 8.25 18.44
CA ALA A 135 27.04 9.27 19.38
C ALA A 135 28.18 9.81 20.28
N GLU A 136 29.07 8.93 20.73
CA GLU A 136 30.23 9.32 21.56
C GLU A 136 31.20 10.23 20.81
N ALA A 137 31.49 9.93 19.53
CA ALA A 137 32.37 10.75 18.70
C ALA A 137 31.74 12.11 18.38
N ILE A 138 30.43 12.14 18.10
CA ILE A 138 29.69 13.38 17.83
C ILE A 138 29.65 14.27 19.08
N ALA A 139 29.44 13.67 20.26
CA ALA A 139 29.43 14.38 21.54
C ALA A 139 30.82 14.89 21.92
N ALA A 140 31.86 14.05 21.80
CA ALA A 140 33.24 14.39 22.14
C ALA A 140 33.81 15.52 21.26
N MET A 141 33.41 15.58 19.97
CA MET A 141 33.83 16.65 19.05
C MET A 141 32.92 17.89 19.08
N GLY A 142 31.88 17.93 19.92
CA GLY A 142 30.92 19.04 19.97
C GLY A 142 30.09 19.22 18.69
N MET A 143 30.01 18.19 17.85
CA MET A 143 29.41 18.25 16.51
C MET A 143 27.88 18.04 16.50
N LEU A 144 27.24 17.96 17.67
CA LEU A 144 25.81 17.64 17.80
C LEU A 144 24.92 18.61 16.99
N GLY A 145 25.24 19.91 16.99
CA GLY A 145 24.48 20.93 16.23
C GLY A 145 24.56 20.72 14.72
N ALA A 146 25.78 20.49 14.19
CA ALA A 146 26.00 20.24 12.77
C ALA A 146 25.34 18.92 12.31
N TYR A 147 25.40 17.88 13.15
CA TYR A 147 24.77 16.60 12.87
C TYR A 147 23.24 16.71 12.88
N ARG A 148 22.69 17.47 13.82
CA ARG A 148 21.25 17.77 13.88
C ARG A 148 20.76 18.50 12.64
N ALA A 149 21.51 19.49 12.15
CA ALA A 149 21.15 20.20 10.92
C ALA A 149 21.08 19.24 9.72
N ARG A 150 22.10 18.39 9.55
CA ARG A 150 22.13 17.36 8.50
C ARG A 150 20.95 16.39 8.59
N TRP A 151 20.59 15.96 9.80
CA TRP A 151 19.42 15.10 10.01
C TRP A 151 18.12 15.85 9.67
N GLN A 152 17.96 17.09 10.11
CA GLN A 152 16.79 17.92 9.80
C GLN A 152 16.61 18.13 8.29
N ASP A 153 17.69 18.36 7.54
CA ASP A 153 17.64 18.48 6.09
C ASP A 153 17.09 17.20 5.45
N SER A 154 17.62 16.04 5.85
CA SER A 154 17.17 14.73 5.34
C SER A 154 15.70 14.43 5.68
N VAL A 155 15.24 14.83 6.86
CA VAL A 155 13.85 14.68 7.28
C VAL A 155 12.94 15.64 6.51
N SER A 156 13.39 16.87 6.26
CA SER A 156 12.62 17.86 5.51
C SER A 156 12.38 17.43 4.05
N GLU A 157 13.39 16.82 3.41
CA GLU A 157 13.29 16.22 2.08
C GLU A 157 12.31 15.04 2.07
N ALA A 158 12.41 14.14 3.05
CA ALA A 158 11.48 13.02 3.17
C ALA A 158 10.02 13.49 3.37
N LEU A 159 9.80 14.48 4.24
CA LEU A 159 8.47 15.02 4.51
C LEU A 159 7.89 15.77 3.31
N SER A 160 8.69 16.47 2.52
CA SER A 160 8.19 17.19 1.34
C SER A 160 7.69 16.22 0.25
N LEU A 161 8.45 15.15 -0.01
CA LEU A 161 8.05 14.08 -0.93
C LEU A 161 6.83 13.32 -0.41
N GLN A 162 6.77 13.06 0.91
CA GLN A 162 5.64 12.38 1.52
C GLN A 162 4.35 13.21 1.46
N ARG A 163 4.43 14.54 1.65
CA ARG A 163 3.29 15.45 1.46
C ARG A 163 2.81 15.42 0.02
N LEU A 164 3.72 15.53 -0.95
CA LEU A 164 3.37 15.50 -2.37
C LEU A 164 2.74 14.16 -2.80
N ALA A 165 3.20 13.05 -2.23
CA ALA A 165 2.57 11.74 -2.38
C ALA A 165 1.14 11.72 -1.79
N ALA A 166 0.98 12.21 -0.55
CA ALA A 166 -0.29 12.25 0.16
C ALA A 166 -1.32 13.12 -0.55
N ASP A 167 -0.93 14.29 -1.06
CA ASP A 167 -1.82 15.20 -1.81
C ASP A 167 -2.29 14.55 -3.12
N ARG A 168 -1.39 13.89 -3.86
CA ARG A 168 -1.76 13.16 -5.09
C ARG A 168 -2.73 12.01 -4.80
N LEU A 169 -2.45 11.21 -3.78
CA LEU A 169 -3.32 10.11 -3.33
C LEU A 169 -4.69 10.63 -2.86
N GLY A 170 -4.69 11.72 -2.08
CA GLY A 170 -5.89 12.37 -1.57
C GLY A 170 -6.79 12.88 -2.69
N ASN A 171 -6.21 13.61 -3.65
CA ASN A 171 -6.94 14.12 -4.82
C ASN A 171 -7.52 12.97 -5.66
N MET A 172 -6.75 11.91 -5.91
CA MET A 172 -7.21 10.76 -6.69
C MET A 172 -8.36 10.02 -5.99
N THR A 173 -8.25 9.85 -4.67
CA THR A 173 -9.29 9.23 -3.84
C THR A 173 -10.56 10.07 -3.83
N ALA A 174 -10.44 11.39 -3.73
CA ALA A 174 -11.58 12.31 -3.77
C ALA A 174 -12.33 12.22 -5.10
N VAL A 175 -11.63 12.32 -6.24
CA VAL A 175 -12.24 12.21 -7.57
C VAL A 175 -12.91 10.84 -7.77
N THR A 176 -12.26 9.76 -7.31
CA THR A 176 -12.82 8.41 -7.43
C THR A 176 -14.08 8.24 -6.57
N LYS A 177 -14.13 8.84 -5.37
CA LYS A 177 -15.32 8.81 -4.53
C LYS A 177 -16.47 9.62 -5.13
N THR A 178 -16.19 10.82 -5.67
CA THR A 178 -17.24 11.65 -6.28
C THR A 178 -17.83 11.04 -7.54
N LEU A 179 -17.06 10.26 -8.31
CA LEU A 179 -17.57 9.53 -9.48
C LEU A 179 -18.40 8.28 -9.12
N ARG A 180 -18.29 7.78 -7.89
CA ARG A 180 -19.02 6.59 -7.41
C ARG A 180 -20.33 6.94 -6.70
N LEU A 181 -20.45 8.16 -6.17
CA LEU A 181 -21.67 8.69 -5.55
C LEU A 181 -22.65 9.18 -6.61
#